data_AF-A0A7V9GDF3-F1
#
_entry.id   AF-A0A7V9GDF3-F1
#
_cell.length_a   1.000
_cell.length_b   1.000
_cell.length_c   1.000
_cell.angle_alpha   90.00
_cell.angle_beta   90.00
_cell.angle_gamma   90.00
#
_symmetry.space_group_name_H-M   'P 1'
#
loop_
_entity.id
_entity.type
_entity.pdbx_description
1 polymer ?
#
loop_
_entity_poly.entity_id
_entity_poly.type
_entity_poly.pdbx_seq_one_letter_code
_entity_poly.pdbx_strand_id
1 'polypeptide(L)' 'MKTILTKSPIEAAEFIRRGGIVAFPTETVYGLGANVFDESAIAKIFEAKKRPNDNPL' A
#
# COMPACT_ATOMS: atom_id res chain seq x y z
N MET A 1 2.48 5.67 12.95
CA MET A 1 2.88 5.08 11.66
C MET A 1 4.14 5.79 11.17
N LYS A 2 5.21 5.07 10.83
CA LYS A 2 6.46 5.67 10.36
C LYS A 2 6.50 5.60 8.82
N THR A 3 6.52 6.74 8.16
CA THR A 3 6.61 6.84 6.70
C THR A 3 8.07 6.98 6.29
N ILE A 4 8.47 6.27 5.24
CA ILE A 4 9.81 6.34 4.64
C ILE A 4 9.62 6.74 3.18
N LEU A 5 10.42 7.72 2.72
CA LEU A 5 10.46 8.14 1.33
C LEU A 5 11.66 7.49 0.66
N THR A 6 11.42 6.80 -0.46
CA THR A 6 12.47 6.19 -1.26
C THR A 6 12.20 6.43 -2.74
N LYS A 7 13.29 6.53 -3.52
CA LYS A 7 13.24 6.52 -4.99
C LYS A 7 13.55 5.14 -5.57
N SER A 8 13.88 4.15 -4.72
CA SER A 8 14.25 2.81 -5.13
C SER A 8 13.00 1.92 -5.25
N PRO A 9 12.68 1.43 -6.47
CA PRO A 9 11.58 0.47 -6.64
C PRO A 9 11.84 -0.84 -5.89
N ILE A 10 13.11 -1.22 -5.72
CA ILE A 10 13.52 -2.44 -5.00
C ILE A 10 13.19 -2.29 -3.51
N GLU A 11 13.49 -1.15 -2.91
CA GLU A 11 13.17 -0.88 -1.51
C GLU A 11 11.65 -0.87 -1.28
N ALA A 12 10.89 -0.24 -2.19
CA ALA A 12 9.43 -0.25 -2.16
C ALA A 12 8.85 -1.68 -2.29
N ALA A 13 9.38 -2.50 -3.20
CA ALA A 13 8.98 -3.90 -3.36
C ALA A 13 9.24 -4.71 -2.09
N GLU A 14 10.38 -4.50 -1.43
CA GLU A 14 10.70 -5.13 -0.15
C GLU A 14 9.76 -4.69 0.99
N PHE A 15 9.25 -3.46 0.96
CA PHE A 15 8.20 -3.02 1.88
C PHE A 15 6.89 -3.78 1.66
N ILE A 16 6.48 -3.96 0.40
CA ILE A 16 5.28 -4.73 0.05
C ILE A 16 5.43 -6.20 0.48
N ARG A 17 6.59 -6.82 0.20
CA ARG A 17 6.88 -8.22 0.57
C ARG A 17 6.82 -8.48 2.07
N ARG A 18 7.13 -7.47 2.89
CA ARG A 18 7.06 -7.52 4.36
C ARG A 18 5.68 -7.20 4.93
N GLY A 19 4.64 -7.14 4.09
CA GLY A 19 3.26 -6.83 4.51
C GLY A 19 3.04 -5.34 4.82
N GLY A 20 3.93 -4.47 4.30
CA GLY A 20 3.78 -3.03 4.35
C GLY A 20 2.87 -2.49 3.23
N ILE A 21 2.50 -1.22 3.36
CA ILE A 21 1.75 -0.48 2.32
C ILE A 21 2.66 0.56 1.67
N VAL A 22 2.52 0.75 0.36
CA VAL A 22 3.35 1.68 -0.42
C VAL A 22 2.46 2.61 -1.23
N ALA A 23 2.71 3.91 -1.11
CA ALA A 23 2.16 4.91 -2.02
C ALA A 23 3.11 5.10 -3.22
N PHE A 24 2.59 5.06 -4.44
CA PHE A 24 3.38 5.21 -5.66
C PHE A 24 2.67 6.07 -6.71
N PRO A 25 3.41 6.85 -7.53
CA PRO A 25 2.81 7.67 -8.57
C PRO A 25 2.28 6.82 -9.74
N THR A 26 1.23 7.29 -10.39
CA THR A 26 0.75 6.82 -11.70
C THR A 26 0.51 8.02 -12.62
N GLU A 27 0.09 7.79 -13.85
CA GLU A 27 -0.29 8.85 -14.79
C GLU A 27 -1.53 9.64 -14.35
N THR A 28 -2.41 9.03 -13.54
CA THR A 28 -3.70 9.63 -13.14
C THR A 28 -3.67 10.13 -11.69
N VAL A 29 -3.37 9.26 -10.73
CA VAL A 29 -3.37 9.56 -9.28
C VAL A 29 -2.31 8.75 -8.54
N TYR A 30 -2.02 9.08 -7.29
CA TYR A 30 -1.21 8.19 -6.46
C TYR A 30 -1.99 6.93 -6.09
N GLY A 31 -1.38 5.78 -6.34
CA GLY A 31 -1.85 4.48 -5.85
C GLY A 31 -1.38 4.24 -4.42
N LEU A 32 -2.17 3.49 -3.65
CA LEU A 32 -1.76 2.91 -2.37
C LEU A 32 -1.89 1.39 -2.51
N GLY A 33 -0.77 0.68 -2.55
CA GLY A 33 -0.69 -0.75 -2.81
C GLY A 33 -0.11 -1.55 -1.65
N ALA A 34 -0.43 -2.83 -1.65
CA ALA A 34 0.01 -3.85 -0.70
C ALA A 34 0.05 -5.21 -1.39
N ASN A 35 0.56 -6.24 -0.71
CA ASN A 35 0.56 -7.59 -1.24
C ASN A 35 -0.87 -8.16 -1.23
N VAL A 36 -1.40 -8.52 -2.40
CA VAL A 36 -2.77 -9.05 -2.56
C VAL A 36 -2.96 -10.44 -1.93
N PHE A 37 -1.87 -11.18 -1.70
CA PHE A 37 -1.93 -12.50 -1.04
C PHE A 37 -1.76 -12.41 0.48
N ASP A 38 -1.62 -11.20 1.04
CA ASP A 38 -1.49 -10.96 2.48
C ASP A 38 -2.72 -10.19 2.97
N GLU A 39 -3.68 -10.91 3.55
CA GLU A 39 -4.92 -10.35 4.10
C GLU A 39 -4.64 -9.24 5.15
N SER A 40 -3.56 -9.38 5.93
CA SER A 40 -3.19 -8.40 6.94
C SER A 40 -2.71 -7.09 6.31
N ALA A 41 -2.04 -7.17 5.16
CA ALA A 41 -1.59 -6.00 4.41
C ALA A 41 -2.76 -5.31 3.70
N ILE A 42 -3.73 -6.07 3.21
CA ILE A 42 -4.98 -5.54 2.65
C ILE A 42 -5.77 -4.79 3.73
N ALA A 43 -5.92 -5.36 4.93
CA ALA A 43 -6.63 -4.70 6.04
C ALA A 43 -6.02 -3.32 6.37
N LYS A 44 -4.68 -3.18 6.30
CA LYS A 44 -3.99 -1.90 6.50
C LYS A 44 -4.35 -0.86 5.43
N ILE A 45 -4.62 -1.25 4.17
CA ILE A 45 -5.08 -0.32 3.13
C ILE A 45 -6.46 0.23 3.49
N PHE A 46 -7.39 -0.64 3.90
CA PHE A 46 -8.75 -0.22 4.28
C PHE A 46 -8.71 0.71 5.50
N GLU A 47 -7.93 0.35 6.52
CA GLU A 47 -7.71 1.18 7.71
C GLU A 47 -7.11 2.55 7.34
N ALA A 48 -6.04 2.57 6.54
CA ALA A 48 -5.36 3.80 6.14
C ALA A 48 -6.26 4.73 5.31
N LYS A 49 -7.11 4.17 4.42
CA LYS A 49 -8.05 4.96 3.62
C LYS A 49 -9.30 5.38 4.39
N LYS A 50 -9.54 4.83 5.59
CA LYS A 50 -10.83 4.93 6.31
C LYS A 50 -12.03 4.63 5.39
N ARG A 51 -11.84 3.72 4.43
CA ARG A 51 -12.88 3.37 3.47
C ARG A 51 -13.86 2.42 4.12
N PRO A 52 -15.18 2.63 3.97
CA PRO A 52 -16.13 1.58 4.33
C PRO A 52 -15.83 0.32 3.49
N ASN A 53 -15.99 -0.85 4.11
CA ASN A 53 -15.56 -2.15 3.56
C ASN A 53 -16.36 -2.59 2.32
N ASP A 54 -17.32 -1.79 1.86
CA ASP A 54 -18.23 -2.05 0.74
C ASP A 54 -17.72 -1.49 -0.61
N ASN A 55 -16.57 -0.81 -0.63
CA ASN A 55 -16.00 -0.25 -1.85
C ASN A 55 -14.77 -1.05 -2.32
N PRO A 56 -14.87 -1.81 -3.45
CA PRO A 56 -13.79 -2.68 -3.89
C PRO A 56 -12.51 -1.90 -4.27
N LEU A 57 -11.38 -2.60 -4.19
CA LEU A 57 -10.06 -2.08 -4.57
C LEU A 57 -9.82 -2.17 -6.07
#